data_AF-A0A6A4I9V4-F1
#
_entry.id   AF-A0A6A4I9V4-F1
#
_cell.length_a   1.000
_cell.length_b   1.000
_cell.length_c   1.000
_cell.angle_alpha   90.00
_cell.angle_beta   90.00
_cell.angle_gamma   90.00
#
_symmetry.space_group_name_H-M   'P 1'
#
loop_
_entity.id
_entity.type
_entity.pdbx_description
1 polymer ?
#
loop_
_entity_poly.entity_id
_entity_poly.type
_entity_poly.pdbx_seq_one_letter_code
_entity_poly.pdbx_strand_id
1 'polypeptide(L)'
;YLSVISVPKHRHAFPRFIASCHALSVERVRYAERYRPPIPREWRLCRFCQTGIEDECHALLTCRGSSTPLYLRQRFLEDIFAKVPSLRADHLHLSSPNFLQRILFRHRTLPILVKFIYDVLCIF
;
A
#
# COMPACT_ATOMS: atom_id res chain seq x y z
N TYR A 1 4.59 -16.05 -9.88
CA TYR A 1 4.40 -15.02 -8.83
C TYR A 1 2.93 -14.85 -8.45
N LEU A 2 2.01 -14.65 -9.40
CA LEU A 2 0.57 -14.49 -9.08
C LEU A 2 -0.18 -15.78 -8.75
N SER A 3 0.37 -16.95 -9.13
CA SER A 3 -0.26 -18.26 -8.91
C SER A 3 -0.40 -18.65 -7.44
N VAL A 4 0.39 -18.07 -6.53
CA VAL A 4 0.28 -18.32 -5.08
C VAL A 4 -0.82 -17.52 -4.40
N ILE A 5 -1.47 -16.61 -5.13
CA ILE A 5 -2.58 -15.81 -4.63
C ILE A 5 -3.86 -16.53 -5.04
N SER A 6 -4.49 -17.20 -4.08
CA SER A 6 -5.69 -18.01 -4.32
C SER A 6 -6.92 -17.17 -4.62
N VAL A 7 -7.07 -16.01 -3.97
CA VAL A 7 -8.25 -15.14 -4.10
C VAL A 7 -8.15 -14.29 -5.38
N PRO A 8 -9.08 -14.41 -6.35
CA PRO A 8 -8.98 -13.68 -7.61
C PRO A 8 -8.91 -12.16 -7.45
N LYS A 9 -9.72 -11.58 -6.57
CA LYS A 9 -9.74 -10.12 -6.34
C LYS A 9 -8.38 -9.59 -5.86
N HIS A 10 -7.76 -10.28 -4.91
CA HIS A 10 -6.42 -9.98 -4.41
C HIS A 10 -5.40 -10.07 -5.55
N ARG A 11 -5.48 -11.15 -6.34
CA ARG A 11 -4.58 -11.38 -7.48
C ARG A 11 -4.69 -10.30 -8.55
N HIS A 12 -5.86 -9.71 -8.77
CA HIS A 12 -6.03 -8.58 -9.69
C HIS A 12 -5.55 -7.24 -9.11
N ALA A 13 -5.67 -7.05 -7.80
CA ALA A 13 -5.22 -5.82 -7.15
C ALA A 13 -3.70 -5.67 -7.15
N PHE A 14 -2.93 -6.76 -7.01
CA PHE A 14 -1.48 -6.65 -6.96
C PHE A 14 -0.82 -6.14 -8.25
N PRO A 15 -1.11 -6.67 -9.46
CA PRO A 15 -0.60 -6.09 -10.70
C PRO A 15 -1.03 -4.64 -10.89
N ARG A 16 -2.27 -4.30 -10.53
CA ARG A 16 -2.75 -2.92 -10.58
C ARG A 16 -1.96 -2.01 -9.65
N PHE A 17 -1.66 -2.48 -8.45
CA PHE A 17 -0.80 -1.78 -7.50
C PHE A 17 0.61 -1.54 -8.07
N ILE A 18 1.27 -2.58 -8.58
CA ILE A 18 2.62 -2.49 -9.16
C ILE A 18 2.66 -1.62 -10.41
N ALA A 19 1.61 -1.66 -11.23
CA ALA A 19 1.51 -0.91 -12.48
C ALA A 19 0.93 0.51 -12.29
N SER A 20 0.89 1.04 -11.07
CA SER A 20 0.35 2.38 -10.77
C SER A 20 -1.10 2.58 -11.26
N CYS A 21 -1.88 1.51 -11.35
CA CYS A 21 -3.27 1.47 -11.80
C CYS A 21 -4.25 1.37 -10.62
N HIS A 22 -4.12 2.26 -9.64
CA HIS A 22 -4.93 2.28 -8.41
C HIS A 22 -5.51 3.67 -8.11
N ALA A 23 -6.43 3.74 -7.13
CA ALA A 23 -7.24 4.93 -6.85
C ALA A 23 -6.56 5.99 -5.95
N LEU A 24 -5.35 5.70 -5.43
CA LEU A 24 -4.57 6.66 -4.64
C LEU A 24 -4.30 7.93 -5.44
N SER A 25 -4.36 9.07 -4.77
CA SER A 25 -4.26 10.38 -5.43
C SER A 25 -2.92 10.55 -6.16
N VAL A 26 -1.83 9.95 -5.69
CA VAL A 26 -0.53 9.99 -6.38
C VAL A 26 -0.64 9.58 -7.86
N GLU A 27 -1.53 8.65 -8.21
CA GLU A 27 -1.78 8.24 -9.59
C GLU A 27 -3.07 8.85 -10.16
N ARG A 28 -4.16 8.89 -9.40
CA ARG A 28 -5.48 9.34 -9.88
C ARG A 28 -5.48 10.78 -10.38
N VAL A 29 -4.68 11.67 -9.78
CA VAL A 29 -4.66 13.11 -10.16
C VAL A 29 -3.35 13.51 -10.83
N ARG A 30 -2.57 12.51 -11.27
CA ARG A 30 -1.30 12.68 -11.96
C ARG A 30 -1.44 13.25 -13.36
N TYR A 31 -2.49 12.85 -14.06
CA TYR A 31 -2.72 13.17 -15.46
C TYR A 31 -3.78 14.25 -15.62
N ALA A 32 -3.69 15.00 -16.72
CA ALA A 32 -4.75 15.90 -17.12
C ALA A 32 -5.98 15.10 -17.55
N GLU A 33 -7.16 15.51 -17.11
CA GLU A 33 -8.45 15.01 -17.59
C GLU A 33 -9.20 16.16 -18.27
N ARG A 34 -10.32 15.85 -18.93
CA ARG A 34 -11.15 16.89 -19.57
C ARG A 34 -11.57 17.92 -18.52
N TYR A 35 -11.17 19.19 -18.73
CA TYR A 35 -11.40 20.32 -17.82
C TYR A 35 -10.70 20.24 -16.46
N ARG A 36 -9.69 19.38 -16.32
CA ARG A 36 -8.96 19.22 -15.06
C ARG A 36 -7.45 19.14 -15.30
N PRO A 37 -6.68 20.18 -14.94
CA PRO A 37 -5.23 20.10 -15.02
C PRO A 37 -4.69 19.08 -14.01
N PRO A 38 -3.48 18.53 -14.25
CA PRO A 38 -2.84 17.64 -13.30
C PRO A 38 -2.53 18.38 -12.00
N ILE A 39 -2.65 17.68 -10.86
CA ILE A 39 -2.34 18.26 -9.56
C ILE A 39 -0.84 18.01 -9.26
N PRO A 40 -0.06 19.03 -8.86
CA PRO A 40 1.33 18.87 -8.41
C PRO A 40 1.44 17.81 -7.30
N ARG A 41 2.53 17.04 -7.29
CA ARG A 41 2.67 15.85 -6.41
C ARG A 41 2.51 16.22 -4.94
N GLU A 42 3.11 17.34 -4.55
CA GLU A 42 3.08 17.92 -3.21
C GLU A 42 1.66 18.30 -2.73
N TRP A 43 0.71 18.46 -3.65
CA TRP A 43 -0.69 18.79 -3.33
C TRP A 43 -1.62 17.58 -3.35
N ARG A 44 -1.11 16.38 -3.69
CA ARG A 44 -1.89 15.13 -3.71
C ARG A 44 -2.03 14.55 -2.30
N LEU A 45 -2.58 15.35 -1.38
CA LEU A 45 -2.66 15.02 0.03
C LEU A 45 -3.59 13.82 0.28
N CYS A 46 -3.28 13.05 1.31
CA CYS A 46 -4.08 11.94 1.79
C CYS A 46 -5.46 12.42 2.21
N ARG A 47 -6.51 11.80 1.66
CA ARG A 47 -7.90 12.15 1.97
C ARG A 47 -8.28 11.93 3.43
N PHE A 48 -7.53 11.12 4.17
CA PHE A 48 -7.79 10.85 5.59
C PHE A 48 -7.04 11.80 6.51
N CYS A 49 -5.72 11.93 6.37
CA CYS A 49 -4.92 12.72 7.32
C CYS A 49 -4.60 14.14 6.84
N GLN A 50 -4.77 14.43 5.54
CA GLN A 50 -4.52 15.74 4.92
C GLN A 50 -3.11 16.32 5.13
N THR A 51 -2.16 15.51 5.61
CA THR A 51 -0.80 15.96 5.95
C THR A 51 0.30 15.32 5.10
N GLY A 52 0.12 14.05 4.72
CA GLY A 52 1.05 13.33 3.85
C GLY A 52 0.52 13.23 2.42
N ILE A 53 1.40 12.97 1.47
CA ILE A 53 1.02 12.65 0.08
C ILE A 53 0.32 11.28 0.07
N GLU A 54 -0.80 11.16 -0.64
CA GLU A 54 -1.55 9.91 -0.82
C GLU A 54 -0.84 8.99 -1.82
N ASP A 55 0.31 8.47 -1.42
CA ASP A 55 1.06 7.44 -2.14
C ASP A 55 0.95 6.07 -1.47
N GLU A 56 1.50 5.05 -2.13
CA GLU A 56 1.42 3.65 -1.72
C GLU A 56 2.04 3.44 -0.34
N CYS A 57 3.19 4.07 -0.11
CA CYS A 57 3.91 3.98 1.16
C CYS A 57 3.10 4.64 2.27
N HIS A 58 2.49 5.80 1.99
CA HIS A 58 1.64 6.48 2.92
C HIS A 58 0.41 5.65 3.28
N ALA A 59 -0.35 5.20 2.28
CA ALA A 59 -1.58 4.45 2.46
C ALA A 59 -1.34 3.13 3.21
N LEU A 60 -0.28 2.40 2.88
CA LEU A 60 0.01 1.09 3.47
C LEU A 60 0.71 1.18 4.82
N LEU A 61 1.70 2.07 4.98
CA LEU A 61 2.66 1.96 6.10
C LEU A 61 2.66 3.11 7.07
N THR A 62 2.17 4.31 6.72
CA THR A 62 2.34 5.49 7.59
C THR A 62 1.07 6.21 7.96
N CYS A 63 -0.02 6.11 7.18
CA CYS A 63 -1.26 6.83 7.44
C CYS A 63 -1.81 6.54 8.85
N ARG A 64 -2.24 7.60 9.53
CA ARG A 64 -2.89 7.57 10.86
C ARG A 64 -4.22 8.34 10.88
N GLY A 65 -4.71 8.79 9.72
CA GLY A 65 -5.91 9.61 9.61
C GLY A 65 -7.23 8.84 9.73
N SER A 66 -7.19 7.50 9.70
CA SER A 66 -8.36 6.65 9.89
C SER A 66 -8.00 5.41 10.72
N SER A 67 -8.91 5.01 11.60
CA SER A 67 -8.75 3.82 12.44
C SER A 67 -8.71 2.53 11.62
N THR A 68 -9.40 2.48 10.47
CA THR A 68 -9.53 1.24 9.69
C THR A 68 -8.21 0.84 9.01
N PRO A 69 -7.53 1.68 8.21
CA PRO A 69 -6.21 1.34 7.67
C PRO A 69 -5.16 1.10 8.76
N LEU A 70 -5.27 1.80 9.90
CA LEU A 70 -4.37 1.61 11.04
C LEU A 70 -4.51 0.19 11.62
N TYR A 71 -5.75 -0.27 11.84
CA TYR A 71 -6.03 -1.62 12.29
C TYR A 71 -5.54 -2.68 11.30
N LEU A 72 -5.82 -2.50 10.01
CA LEU A 72 -5.36 -3.42 8.96
C LEU A 72 -3.84 -3.53 8.93
N ARG A 73 -3.12 -2.40 9.06
CA ARG A 73 -1.66 -2.38 9.11
C ARG A 73 -1.13 -3.12 10.33
N GLN A 74 -1.73 -2.93 11.50
CA GLN A 74 -1.30 -3.65 12.70
C GLN A 74 -1.44 -5.17 12.53
N ARG A 75 -2.60 -5.63 12.06
CA ARG A 75 -2.86 -7.05 11.76
C ARG A 75 -1.89 -7.60 10.72
N PHE A 76 -1.66 -6.83 9.66
CA PHE A 76 -0.69 -7.18 8.63
C PHE A 76 0.72 -7.37 9.20
N LEU A 77 1.20 -6.41 10.01
CA LEU A 77 2.52 -6.49 10.63
C LEU A 77 2.67 -7.69 11.58
N GLU A 78 1.64 -7.96 12.40
CA GLU A 78 1.58 -9.15 13.25
C GLU A 78 1.71 -10.44 12.41
N ASP A 79 0.92 -10.58 11.35
CA ASP A 79 0.91 -11.76 10.48
C ASP A 79 2.25 -11.97 9.76
N ILE A 80 2.86 -10.92 9.20
CA ILE A 80 4.15 -11.06 8.50
C ILE A 80 5.29 -11.33 9.46
N PHE A 81 5.27 -10.79 10.69
CA PHE A 81 6.32 -11.03 11.68
C PHE A 81 6.22 -12.43 12.28
N ALA A 82 5.00 -12.95 12.46
CA ALA A 82 4.82 -14.36 12.81
C ALA A 82 5.35 -15.27 11.68
N LYS A 83 5.15 -14.90 10.41
CA LYS A 83 5.59 -15.72 9.27
C LYS A 83 7.09 -15.61 8.98
N VAL A 84 7.66 -14.42 9.13
CA VAL A 84 9.08 -14.12 8.85
C VAL A 84 9.61 -13.15 9.93
N PRO A 85 10.08 -13.65 11.08
CA PRO A 85 10.48 -12.83 12.22
C PRO A 85 11.56 -11.78 11.92
N SER A 86 12.47 -12.06 10.98
CA SER A 86 13.53 -11.11 10.59
C SER A 86 12.99 -9.81 10.01
N LEU A 87 11.77 -9.79 9.46
CA LEU A 87 11.13 -8.58 8.98
C LEU A 87 10.84 -7.58 10.11
N ARG A 88 10.78 -8.00 11.37
CA ARG A 88 10.59 -7.09 12.50
C ARG A 88 11.78 -6.16 12.65
N ALA A 89 12.99 -6.70 12.59
CA ALA A 89 14.21 -5.89 12.61
C ALA A 89 14.25 -4.95 11.39
N ASP A 90 13.92 -5.47 10.20
CA ASP A 90 13.84 -4.66 8.99
C ASP A 90 12.85 -3.49 9.14
N HIS A 91 11.68 -3.70 9.75
CA HIS A 91 10.70 -2.63 9.98
C HIS A 91 11.25 -1.54 10.91
N LEU A 92 12.00 -1.91 11.94
CA LEU A 92 12.53 -0.96 12.92
C LEU A 92 13.70 -0.14 12.36
N HIS A 93 14.49 -0.71 11.46
CA HIS A 93 15.73 -0.09 10.96
C HIS A 93 15.58 0.56 9.58
N LEU A 94 14.65 0.10 8.75
CA LEU A 94 14.44 0.65 7.41
C LEU A 94 13.40 1.76 7.43
N SER A 95 13.57 2.74 6.54
CA SER A 95 12.50 3.67 6.21
C SER A 95 11.32 2.92 5.60
N SER A 96 10.10 3.43 5.77
CA SER A 96 8.88 2.85 5.19
C SER A 96 8.98 2.47 3.70
N PRO A 97 9.52 3.32 2.78
CA PRO A 97 9.65 2.91 1.38
C PRO A 97 10.63 1.75 1.19
N ASN A 98 11.75 1.72 1.91
CA ASN A 98 12.72 0.63 1.84
C ASN A 98 12.14 -0.68 2.40
N PHE A 99 11.36 -0.58 3.49
CA PHE A 99 10.63 -1.72 4.03
C PHE A 99 9.58 -2.25 3.05
N LEU A 100 8.80 -1.37 2.41
CA LEU A 100 7.84 -1.76 1.37
C LEU A 100 8.53 -2.48 0.21
N GLN A 101 9.62 -1.93 -0.30
CA GLN A 101 10.39 -2.54 -1.38
C GLN A 101 10.92 -3.93 -0.99
N ARG A 102 11.36 -4.10 0.27
CA ARG A 102 11.85 -5.39 0.79
C ARG A 102 10.77 -6.47 0.79
N ILE A 103 9.51 -6.12 1.07
CA ILE A 103 8.42 -7.09 1.20
C ILE A 103 7.68 -7.36 -0.12
N LEU A 104 7.66 -6.41 -1.06
CA LEU A 104 6.88 -6.51 -2.32
C LEU A 104 7.18 -7.74 -3.16
N PHE A 105 8.44 -8.18 -3.18
CA PHE A 105 8.88 -9.29 -4.02
C PHE A 105 9.22 -10.58 -3.24
N ARG A 106 8.90 -10.63 -1.93
CA ARG A 106 9.16 -11.81 -1.10
C ARG A 106 8.02 -12.82 -1.20
N HIS A 107 8.26 -13.92 -1.93
CA HIS A 107 7.28 -14.99 -2.20
C HIS A 107 6.59 -15.54 -0.94
N ARG A 108 7.33 -15.66 0.18
CA ARG A 108 6.81 -16.21 1.46
C ARG A 108 5.73 -15.33 2.12
N THR A 109 5.77 -14.02 1.88
CA THR A 109 4.84 -13.05 2.49
C THR A 109 3.82 -12.52 1.48
N LEU A 110 3.97 -12.86 0.20
CA LEU A 110 3.15 -12.32 -0.87
C LEU A 110 1.64 -12.52 -0.65
N PRO A 111 1.11 -13.69 -0.26
CA PRO A 111 -0.34 -13.83 -0.06
C PRO A 111 -0.89 -12.91 1.04
N ILE A 112 -0.12 -12.71 2.13
CA ILE A 112 -0.48 -11.82 3.25
C ILE A 112 -0.44 -10.37 2.78
N LEU A 113 0.65 -9.99 2.08
CA LEU A 113 0.83 -8.64 1.54
C LEU A 113 -0.25 -8.27 0.53
N VAL A 114 -0.59 -9.15 -0.40
CA VAL A 114 -1.57 -8.82 -1.45
C VAL A 114 -2.97 -8.69 -0.88
N LYS A 115 -3.35 -9.53 0.09
CA LYS A 115 -4.59 -9.34 0.84
C LYS A 115 -4.61 -7.94 1.49
N PHE A 116 -3.55 -7.58 2.20
CA PHE A 116 -3.43 -6.28 2.85
C PHE A 116 -3.52 -5.11 1.85
N ILE A 117 -2.81 -5.20 0.72
CA ILE A 117 -2.90 -4.19 -0.36
C ILE A 117 -4.33 -4.06 -0.86
N TYR A 118 -5.01 -5.16 -1.14
CA TYR A 118 -6.40 -5.15 -1.57
C TYR A 118 -7.32 -4.50 -0.53
N ASP A 119 -7.22 -4.91 0.73
CA ASP A 119 -8.06 -4.40 1.81
C ASP A 119 -7.88 -2.88 2.01
N VAL A 120 -6.65 -2.37 1.94
CA VAL A 120 -6.36 -0.94 2.01
C VAL A 120 -6.88 -0.19 0.77
N LEU A 121 -6.62 -0.70 -0.43
CA LEU A 121 -7.08 -0.07 -1.67
C LEU A 121 -8.61 -0.08 -1.83
N CYS A 122 -9.34 -0.93 -1.12
CA CYS A 122 -10.81 -0.87 -1.10
C CYS A 122 -11.34 0.28 -0.23
N ILE A 123 -10.52 0.84 0.65
CA ILE A 123 -10.88 1.94 1.57
C ILE A 123 -10.54 3.31 0.96
N PHE A 124 -9.44 3.39 0.20
CA PHE A 124 -9.02 4.58 -0.54
C PHE A 124 -9.67 4.65 -1.91
#